data_AF-D9SHU0-F1
#
_entry.id   AF-D9SHU0-F1
#
_cell.length_a   1.000
_cell.length_b   1.000
_cell.length_c   1.000
_cell.angle_alpha   90.00
_cell.angle_beta   90.00
_cell.angle_gamma   90.00
#
_symmetry.space_group_name_H-M   'P 1'
#
loop_
_entity.id
_entity.type
_entity.pdbx_description
1 polymer ?
#
loop_
_entity_poly.entity_id
_entity_poly.type
_entity_poly.pdbx_seq_one_letter_code
_entity_poly.pdbx_strand_id
1 'polypeptide(L)'
;MQSATSASSATQSITETQRLRNAINTMDCLSQEGFSSITAIAKLIITSLETSAIIDRDTIAHAVHAILGKAQDIENCINYEAESLGCNYRSKSDERLHDAHRAGQKAVTA
;
A
#
# COMPACT_ATOMS: atom_id res chain seq x y z
N MET A 1 -6.83 4.85 -45.73
CA MET A 1 -7.06 4.12 -44.46
C MET A 1 -6.13 4.60 -43.33
N GLN A 2 -5.85 5.90 -43.18
CA GLN A 2 -4.94 6.43 -42.13
C GLN A 2 -5.65 7.21 -41.01
N SER A 3 -6.96 7.43 -41.10
CA SER A 3 -7.71 8.28 -40.17
C SER A 3 -8.18 7.57 -38.88
N ALA A 4 -8.17 6.24 -38.84
CA ALA A 4 -8.63 5.49 -37.66
C ALA A 4 -7.54 5.33 -36.58
N THR A 5 -6.27 5.39 -36.96
CA THR A 5 -5.14 5.08 -36.07
C THR A 5 -4.84 6.22 -35.07
N SER A 6 -5.07 7.48 -35.47
CA SER A 6 -4.80 8.66 -34.62
C SER A 6 -5.88 8.94 -33.58
N ALA A 7 -7.13 8.54 -33.85
CA ALA A 7 -8.22 8.65 -32.87
C ALA A 7 -8.07 7.60 -31.76
N SER A 8 -7.62 6.39 -32.10
CA SER A 8 -7.42 5.30 -31.14
C SER A 8 -6.34 5.59 -30.10
N SER A 9 -5.24 6.26 -30.47
CA SER A 9 -4.14 6.58 -29.55
C SER A 9 -4.49 7.73 -28.59
N ALA A 10 -5.28 8.71 -29.05
CA ALA A 10 -5.76 9.81 -28.21
C ALA A 10 -6.81 9.34 -27.18
N THR A 11 -7.71 8.42 -27.55
CA THR A 11 -8.67 7.85 -26.61
C THR A 11 -7.98 6.98 -25.55
N GLN A 12 -6.98 6.19 -25.94
CA GLN A 12 -6.18 5.38 -25.00
C GLN A 12 -5.44 6.23 -23.97
N SER A 13 -4.81 7.35 -24.37
CA SER A 13 -4.10 8.22 -23.44
C SER A 13 -5.02 8.93 -22.44
N ILE A 14 -6.23 9.30 -22.86
CA ILE A 14 -7.27 9.86 -21.97
C ILE A 14 -7.70 8.82 -20.93
N THR A 15 -7.93 7.58 -21.34
CA THR A 15 -8.29 6.48 -20.44
C THR A 15 -7.18 6.20 -19.42
N GLU A 16 -5.93 6.13 -19.85
CA GLU A 16 -4.80 5.88 -18.94
C GLU A 16 -4.57 7.03 -17.96
N THR A 17 -4.71 8.29 -18.41
CA THR A 17 -4.64 9.45 -17.51
C THR A 17 -5.72 9.42 -16.44
N GLN A 18 -6.95 9.01 -16.82
CA GLN A 18 -8.04 8.90 -15.86
C GLN A 18 -7.82 7.77 -14.88
N ARG A 19 -7.29 6.62 -15.32
CA ARG A 19 -6.93 5.50 -14.44
C ARG A 19 -5.85 5.91 -13.45
N LEU A 20 -4.80 6.60 -13.91
CA LEU A 20 -3.75 7.13 -13.05
C LEU A 20 -4.31 8.09 -12.00
N ARG A 21 -5.16 9.05 -12.41
CA ARG A 21 -5.80 9.99 -11.48
C ARG A 21 -6.64 9.27 -10.43
N ASN A 22 -7.43 8.29 -10.84
CA ASN A 22 -8.27 7.53 -9.93
C ASN A 22 -7.41 6.76 -8.91
N ALA A 23 -6.37 6.06 -9.34
CA ALA A 23 -5.47 5.35 -8.44
C ALA A 23 -4.76 6.28 -7.45
N ILE A 24 -4.29 7.45 -7.90
CA ILE A 24 -3.68 8.46 -7.02
C ILE A 24 -4.67 8.91 -5.95
N ASN A 25 -5.92 9.21 -6.35
CA ASN A 25 -6.96 9.60 -5.39
C ASN A 25 -7.28 8.48 -4.40
N THR A 26 -7.36 7.23 -4.86
CA THR A 26 -7.57 6.07 -3.97
C THR A 26 -6.41 5.90 -2.98
N MET A 27 -5.16 5.95 -3.45
CA MET A 27 -3.98 5.87 -2.60
C MET A 27 -3.90 7.00 -1.59
N ASP A 28 -4.26 8.23 -1.96
CA ASP A 28 -4.35 9.37 -1.03
C ASP A 28 -5.42 9.13 0.03
N CYS A 29 -6.62 8.72 -0.35
CA CYS A 29 -7.69 8.40 0.59
C CYS A 29 -7.29 7.29 1.58
N LEU A 30 -6.69 6.20 1.09
CA LEU A 30 -6.15 5.11 1.92
C LEU A 30 -5.07 5.61 2.88
N SER A 31 -4.15 6.45 2.38
CA SER A 31 -3.08 7.04 3.19
C SER A 31 -3.66 7.91 4.31
N GLN A 32 -4.58 8.82 3.98
CA GLN A 32 -5.18 9.72 4.96
C GLN A 32 -5.97 8.97 6.03
N GLU A 33 -6.79 7.99 5.64
CA GLU A 33 -7.55 7.16 6.58
C GLU A 33 -6.61 6.34 7.49
N GLY A 34 -5.62 5.70 6.88
CA GLY A 34 -4.63 4.88 7.56
C GLY A 34 -3.82 5.65 8.59
N PHE A 35 -3.18 6.74 8.16
CA PHE A 35 -2.36 7.57 9.04
C PHE A 35 -3.18 8.28 10.12
N SER A 36 -4.41 8.70 9.82
CA SER A 36 -5.30 9.27 10.83
C SER A 36 -5.65 8.24 11.91
N SER A 37 -5.92 6.99 11.52
CA SER A 37 -6.21 5.90 12.45
C SER A 37 -5.01 5.56 13.33
N ILE A 38 -3.82 5.43 12.72
CA ILE A 38 -2.55 5.19 13.44
C ILE A 38 -2.29 6.32 14.44
N THR A 39 -2.46 7.58 14.00
CA THR A 39 -2.27 8.75 14.84
C THR A 39 -3.24 8.76 16.03
N ALA A 40 -4.51 8.40 15.81
CA ALA A 40 -5.50 8.34 16.87
C ALA A 40 -5.14 7.28 17.93
N ILE A 41 -4.74 6.08 17.51
CA ILE A 41 -4.33 5.02 18.43
C ILE A 41 -3.07 5.44 19.20
N ALA A 42 -2.08 6.03 18.53
CA ALA A 42 -0.87 6.51 19.17
C ALA A 42 -1.16 7.59 20.23
N LYS A 43 -2.07 8.53 19.94
CA LYS A 43 -2.52 9.55 20.90
C LYS A 43 -3.22 8.93 22.11
N LEU A 44 -4.03 7.90 21.92
CA LEU A 44 -4.67 7.18 23.03
C LEU A 44 -3.62 6.50 23.93
N ILE A 45 -2.60 5.87 23.35
CA ILE A 45 -1.48 5.28 24.09
C ILE A 45 -0.77 6.34 24.93
N ILE A 46 -0.36 7.45 24.30
CA ILE A 46 0.34 8.55 24.99
C ILE A 46 -0.52 9.09 26.15
N THR A 47 -1.79 9.39 25.87
CA THR A 47 -2.71 9.91 26.89
C THR A 47 -2.86 8.94 28.06
N SER A 48 -2.96 7.63 27.78
CA SER A 48 -3.06 6.60 28.82
C SER A 48 -1.79 6.53 29.67
N LEU A 49 -0.62 6.63 29.05
CA LEU A 49 0.67 6.63 29.75
C LEU A 49 0.90 7.88 30.61
N GLU A 50 0.40 9.04 30.17
CA GLU A 50 0.54 10.31 30.90
C GLU A 50 -0.45 10.47 32.05
N THR A 51 -1.65 9.89 31.94
CA THR A 51 -2.76 10.14 32.88
C THR A 51 -3.04 9.01 33.86
N SER A 52 -2.63 7.78 33.56
CA SER A 52 -2.94 6.64 34.41
C SER A 52 -1.87 6.41 35.46
N ALA A 53 -2.28 6.34 36.74
CA ALA A 53 -1.40 5.95 37.84
C ALA A 53 -0.97 4.47 37.77
N ILE A 54 -1.72 3.63 37.03
CA ILE A 54 -1.44 2.21 36.81
C ILE A 54 -1.50 1.93 35.31
N ILE A 55 -0.37 1.51 34.74
CA ILE A 55 -0.27 1.17 33.32
C ILE A 55 -0.60 -0.31 33.13
N ASP A 56 -1.68 -0.59 32.40
CA ASP A 56 -1.96 -1.92 31.88
C ASP A 56 -1.10 -2.19 30.64
N ARG A 57 0.00 -2.92 30.84
CA ARG A 57 0.97 -3.22 29.78
C ARG A 57 0.38 -4.06 28.66
N ASP A 58 -0.60 -4.91 28.96
CA ASP A 58 -1.21 -5.77 27.94
C ASP A 58 -2.07 -4.93 26.99
N THR A 59 -2.85 -3.99 27.52
CA THR A 59 -3.60 -3.04 26.68
C THR A 59 -2.68 -2.19 25.81
N ILE A 60 -1.56 -1.69 26.35
CA ILE A 60 -0.59 -0.93 25.56
C ILE A 60 0.04 -1.81 24.45
N ALA A 61 0.40 -3.05 24.76
CA ALA A 61 0.95 -3.98 23.77
C ALA A 61 -0.06 -4.26 22.65
N HIS A 62 -1.33 -4.50 22.99
CA HIS A 62 -2.39 -4.68 21.99
C HIS A 62 -2.58 -3.44 21.11
N ALA A 63 -2.55 -2.24 21.68
CA ALA A 63 -2.66 -1.00 20.92
C ALA A 63 -1.47 -0.78 19.97
N VAL A 64 -0.25 -1.13 20.38
CA VAL A 64 0.93 -1.11 19.51
C VAL A 64 0.80 -2.14 18.38
N HIS A 65 0.33 -3.35 18.67
CA HIS A 65 0.04 -4.35 17.62
C HIS A 65 -1.04 -3.87 16.65
N ALA A 66 -2.06 -3.16 17.12
CA ALA A 66 -3.08 -2.57 16.26
C ALA A 66 -2.51 -1.49 15.32
N ILE A 67 -1.57 -0.66 15.79
CA ILE A 67 -0.84 0.29 14.93
C ILE A 67 -0.07 -0.46 13.84
N LEU A 68 0.68 -1.50 14.21
CA LEU A 68 1.47 -2.29 13.26
C LEU A 68 0.58 -2.95 12.20
N GLY A 69 -0.53 -3.59 12.63
CA GLY A 69 -1.50 -4.20 11.74
C GLY A 69 -2.11 -3.19 10.77
N LYS A 70 -2.60 -2.05 11.27
CA LYS A 70 -3.18 -0.99 10.42
C LYS A 70 -2.15 -0.43 9.44
N ALA A 71 -0.90 -0.25 9.85
CA ALA A 71 0.17 0.22 8.96
C ALA A 71 0.41 -0.77 7.81
N GLN A 72 0.54 -2.06 8.13
CA GLN A 72 0.75 -3.12 7.15
C GLN A 72 -0.44 -3.26 6.19
N ASP A 73 -1.67 -3.20 6.70
CA ASP A 73 -2.87 -3.28 5.87
C ASP A 73 -2.96 -2.13 4.86
N ILE A 74 -2.69 -0.90 5.32
CA ILE A 74 -2.75 0.29 4.47
C ILE A 74 -1.62 0.28 3.44
N GLU A 75 -0.41 -0.13 3.84
CA GLU A 75 0.71 -0.33 2.92
C GLU A 75 0.35 -1.33 1.82
N ASN A 76 -0.24 -2.48 2.18
CA ASN A 76 -0.67 -3.50 1.22
C ASN A 76 -1.73 -2.96 0.24
N CYS A 77 -2.73 -2.22 0.74
CA CYS A 77 -3.76 -1.62 -0.11
C CYS A 77 -3.18 -0.59 -1.08
N ILE A 78 -2.28 0.29 -0.62
CA ILE A 78 -1.61 1.27 -1.49
C ILE A 78 -0.75 0.56 -2.53
N ASN A 79 -0.01 -0.47 -2.12
CA ASN A 79 0.83 -1.24 -3.02
C ASN A 79 0.02 -1.96 -4.10
N TYR A 80 -1.15 -2.51 -3.75
CA TYR A 80 -2.09 -3.11 -4.70
C TYR A 80 -2.59 -2.11 -5.75
N GLU A 81 -3.01 -0.91 -5.32
CA GLU A 81 -3.41 0.15 -6.25
C GLU A 81 -2.27 0.57 -7.18
N ALA A 82 -1.05 0.70 -6.64
CA ALA A 82 0.13 1.00 -7.44
C ALA A 82 0.52 -0.13 -8.40
N GLU A 83 0.31 -1.40 -8.01
CA GLU A 83 0.60 -2.58 -8.85
C GLU A 83 -0.33 -2.63 -10.05
N SER A 84 -1.59 -2.23 -9.89
CA SER A 84 -2.54 -2.13 -11.00
C SER A 84 -2.09 -1.21 -12.14
N LEU A 85 -1.13 -0.32 -11.85
CA LEU A 85 -0.50 0.62 -12.78
C LEU A 85 0.97 0.28 -13.08
N GLY A 86 1.48 -0.84 -12.58
CA GLY A 86 2.89 -1.24 -12.72
C GLY A 86 3.87 -0.30 -12.02
N CYS A 87 3.41 0.47 -11.03
CA CYS A 87 4.18 1.48 -10.30
C CYS A 87 4.39 1.09 -8.82
N ASN A 88 4.15 -0.16 -8.46
CA ASN A 88 4.24 -0.61 -7.08
C ASN A 88 5.68 -0.57 -6.55
N TYR A 89 5.79 -0.32 -5.25
CA TYR A 89 7.07 -0.42 -4.57
C TYR A 89 7.51 -1.88 -4.54
N ARG A 90 8.79 -2.10 -4.82
CA ARG A 90 9.44 -3.41 -4.68
C ARG A 90 10.65 -3.25 -3.80
N SER A 91 10.63 -3.91 -2.65
CA SER A 91 11.82 -3.99 -1.82
C SER A 91 12.91 -4.73 -2.59
N LYS A 92 14.16 -4.30 -2.47
CA LYS A 92 15.32 -5.04 -3.01
C LYS A 92 15.39 -6.47 -2.45
N SER A 93 14.87 -6.69 -1.24
CA SER A 93 14.77 -8.02 -0.64
C SER A 93 13.72 -8.88 -1.34
N ASP A 94 12.58 -8.28 -1.71
CA ASP A 94 11.50 -8.96 -2.42
C ASP A 94 11.86 -9.24 -3.88
N GLU A 95 12.61 -8.34 -4.52
CA GLU A 95 13.17 -8.56 -5.86
C GLU A 95 14.09 -9.79 -5.87
N ARG A 96 14.99 -9.90 -4.89
CA ARG A 96 15.90 -11.05 -4.75
C ARG A 96 15.15 -12.35 -4.51
N LEU A 97 14.08 -12.33 -3.70
CA LEU A 97 13.22 -13.49 -3.46
C LEU A 97 12.45 -13.90 -4.72
N HIS A 98 11.88 -12.94 -5.45
CA HIS A 98 11.18 -13.19 -6.71
C HIS A 98 12.09 -13.76 -7.80
N ASP A 99 13.31 -13.23 -7.92
CA ASP A 99 14.31 -13.74 -8.88
C ASP A 99 14.75 -15.17 -8.53
N ALA A 100 14.96 -15.45 -7.24
CA ALA A 100 15.26 -16.80 -6.77
C ALA A 100 14.11 -17.78 -7.07
N HIS A 101 12.86 -17.36 -6.85
CA HIS A 101 11.68 -18.18 -7.11
C HIS A 101 11.49 -18.45 -8.62
N ARG A 102 11.71 -17.43 -9.46
CA ARG A 102 11.66 -17.55 -10.92
C ARG A 102 12.77 -18.46 -11.45
N ALA A 103 13.98 -18.36 -10.91
CA ALA A 103 15.10 -19.24 -11.26
C ALA A 103 14.80 -20.70 -10.89
N GLY A 104 14.23 -20.93 -9.71
CA GLY A 104 13.81 -22.27 -9.26
C GLY A 104 12.73 -22.87 -10.16
N GLN A 105 11.70 -22.10 -10.54
CA GLN A 105 10.64 -22.59 -11.43
C GLN A 105 11.16 -22.97 -12.83
N LYS A 106 12.07 -22.16 -13.39
CA LYS A 106 12.71 -22.49 -14.69
C LYS A 106 13.58 -23.75 -14.61
N ALA A 107 14.25 -23.98 -13.49
CA ALA A 107 15.09 -25.15 -13.27
C ALA A 107 14.30 -26.45 -13.05
N VAL A 108 13.05 -26.36 -12.57
CA VAL A 108 12.17 -27.52 -12.37
C VAL A 108 11.44 -27.93 -13.65
N THR A 109 11.30 -27.01 -14.61
CA THR A 109 10.62 -27.25 -15.91
C THR A 109 11.56 -27.51 -17.09
N ALA A 110 12.89 -27.57 -16.85
CA ALA A 110 13.92 -27.85 -17.84
C ALA A 110 14.50 -29.26 -17.63
#